data_AF-A0A970RK09-F1
#
_entry.id   AF-A0A970RK09-F1
#
_cell.length_a   1.000
_cell.length_b   1.000
_cell.length_c   1.000
_cell.angle_alpha   90.00
_cell.angle_beta   90.00
_cell.angle_gamma   90.00
#
_symmetry.space_group_name_H-M   'P 1'
#
loop_
_entity.id
_entity.type
_entity.pdbx_description
1 polymer ?
#
loop_
_entity_poly.entity_id
_entity_poly.type
_entity_poly.pdbx_seq_one_letter_code
_entity_poly.pdbx_strand_id
1 'polypeptide(L)'
;MTVLSAPSEGLARAPLLFLLAGLFSAAALCGKGMPPAAAAAVASLVCAGLLLVSSLYRPARFFPFMAALSLLAFCISLAAGLRMNSFSPVDGSPVIDGGEVVLERPWGYRRALVVEGRSGRYLIRVRPYRAAREGDLVSFSGRAVPFP
;
A
#
# COMPACT_ATOMS: atom_id res chain seq x y z
N MET A 1 -17.21 -19.10 -45.65
CA MET A 1 -16.80 -17.87 -44.94
C MET A 1 -16.84 -18.15 -43.46
N THR A 2 -15.70 -18.48 -42.86
CA THR A 2 -15.57 -18.65 -41.41
C THR A 2 -15.35 -17.28 -40.79
N VAL A 3 -16.37 -16.77 -40.10
CA VAL A 3 -16.27 -15.54 -39.30
C VAL A 3 -15.43 -15.88 -38.07
N LEU A 4 -14.13 -15.59 -38.13
CA LEU A 4 -13.27 -15.57 -36.96
C LEU A 4 -13.71 -14.39 -36.10
N SER A 5 -14.37 -14.68 -34.97
CA SER A 5 -14.67 -13.70 -33.93
C SER A 5 -13.40 -12.92 -33.59
N ALA A 6 -13.46 -11.59 -33.66
CA ALA A 6 -12.36 -10.70 -33.33
C ALA A 6 -11.71 -11.13 -32.00
N PRO A 7 -10.37 -11.23 -31.92
CA PRO A 7 -9.69 -11.62 -30.69
C PRO A 7 -10.11 -10.65 -29.58
N SER A 8 -10.51 -11.19 -28.43
CA SER A 8 -11.09 -10.46 -27.31
C SER A 8 -10.20 -9.28 -26.88
N GLU A 9 -10.54 -8.08 -27.36
CA GLU A 9 -9.85 -6.80 -27.10
C GLU A 9 -9.85 -6.39 -25.62
N GLY A 10 -10.50 -7.16 -24.73
CA GLY A 10 -10.69 -6.81 -23.32
C GLY A 10 -9.37 -6.61 -22.56
N LEU A 11 -8.32 -7.37 -22.93
CA LEU A 11 -7.01 -7.30 -22.29
C LEU A 11 -6.20 -6.07 -22.71
N ALA A 12 -6.36 -5.62 -23.95
CA ALA A 12 -5.74 -4.39 -24.45
C ALA A 12 -6.39 -3.12 -23.87
N ARG A 13 -7.66 -3.20 -23.45
CA ARG A 13 -8.41 -2.07 -22.87
C ARG A 13 -8.13 -1.81 -21.39
N ALA A 14 -7.55 -2.76 -20.66
CA ALA A 14 -7.35 -2.65 -19.22
C ALA A 14 -5.92 -2.97 -18.74
N PRO A 15 -4.88 -2.31 -19.30
CA PRO A 15 -3.48 -2.56 -18.91
C PRO A 15 -3.20 -2.22 -17.43
N LEU A 16 -4.02 -1.34 -16.84
CA LEU A 16 -3.92 -0.95 -15.44
C LEU A 16 -4.23 -2.10 -14.46
N LEU A 17 -4.95 -3.14 -14.88
CA LEU A 17 -5.23 -4.29 -14.02
C LEU A 17 -3.97 -5.07 -13.66
N PHE A 18 -3.02 -5.19 -14.60
CA PHE A 18 -1.73 -5.85 -14.36
C PHE A 18 -0.86 -5.05 -13.39
N LEU A 19 -0.95 -3.72 -13.49
CA LEU A 19 -0.26 -2.80 -12.60
C LEU A 19 -0.85 -2.89 -11.17
N LEU A 20 -2.18 -2.89 -11.04
CA LEU A 20 -2.88 -3.10 -9.79
C LEU A 20 -2.54 -4.46 -9.15
N ALA A 21 -2.51 -5.53 -9.94
CA ALA A 21 -2.12 -6.86 -9.45
C ALA A 21 -0.70 -6.86 -8.87
N GLY A 22 0.25 -6.23 -9.58
CA GLY A 22 1.62 -6.03 -9.08
C GLY A 22 1.63 -5.25 -7.76
N LEU A 23 0.93 -4.11 -7.71
CA LEU A 23 0.81 -3.27 -6.51
C LEU A 23 0.26 -4.02 -5.29
N PHE A 24 -0.82 -4.79 -5.46
CA PHE A 24 -1.39 -5.58 -4.37
C PHE A 24 -0.43 -6.66 -3.88
N SER A 25 0.31 -7.29 -4.80
CA SER A 25 1.32 -8.29 -4.42
C SER A 25 2.46 -7.65 -3.61
N ALA A 26 2.96 -6.47 -4.02
CA ALA A 26 3.95 -5.73 -3.25
C ALA A 26 3.43 -5.27 -1.89
N ALA A 27 2.20 -4.74 -1.82
CA ALA A 27 1.59 -4.31 -0.56
C ALA A 27 1.46 -5.47 0.43
N ALA A 28 1.02 -6.64 -0.04
CA ALA A 28 0.92 -7.84 0.79
C ALA A 28 2.29 -8.33 1.31
N LEU A 29 3.34 -8.20 0.49
CA LEU A 29 4.70 -8.59 0.88
C LEU A 29 5.35 -7.59 1.84
N CYS A 30 5.14 -6.28 1.62
CA CYS A 30 5.53 -5.25 2.57
C CYS A 30 4.84 -5.48 3.93
N GLY A 31 3.54 -5.82 3.94
CA GLY A 31 2.82 -6.18 5.16
C GLY A 31 3.36 -7.41 5.89
N LYS A 32 4.10 -8.30 5.20
CA LYS A 32 4.82 -9.44 5.80
C LYS A 32 6.25 -9.09 6.24
N GLY A 33 6.65 -7.82 6.18
CA GLY A 33 7.98 -7.36 6.58
C GLY A 33 9.06 -7.50 5.50
N MET A 34 8.69 -7.75 4.24
CA MET A 34 9.66 -7.80 3.15
C MET A 34 10.20 -6.38 2.84
N PRO A 35 11.51 -6.21 2.56
CA PRO A 35 12.06 -4.90 2.24
C PRO A 35 11.42 -4.33 0.97
N PRO A 36 11.23 -3.00 0.89
CA PRO A 36 10.39 -2.37 -0.13
C PRO A 36 10.96 -2.54 -1.55
N ALA A 37 12.30 -2.59 -1.67
CA ALA A 37 12.96 -2.88 -2.95
C ALA A 37 12.67 -4.30 -3.45
N ALA A 38 12.64 -5.29 -2.56
CA ALA A 38 12.36 -6.67 -2.93
C ALA A 38 10.86 -6.85 -3.27
N ALA A 39 9.96 -6.23 -2.49
CA ALA A 39 8.53 -6.23 -2.79
C ALA A 39 8.22 -5.56 -4.14
N ALA A 40 8.88 -4.44 -4.47
CA ALA A 40 8.75 -3.76 -5.75
C ALA A 40 9.24 -4.61 -6.93
N ALA A 41 10.33 -5.37 -6.76
CA ALA A 41 10.81 -6.32 -7.77
C ALA A 41 9.81 -7.45 -8.01
N VAL A 42 9.11 -7.92 -6.97
CA VAL A 42 8.03 -8.90 -7.15
C VAL A 42 6.85 -8.29 -7.92
N ALA A 43 6.45 -7.05 -7.62
CA ALA A 43 5.38 -6.39 -8.37
C ALA A 43 5.69 -6.25 -9.88
N SER A 44 6.93 -5.91 -10.23
CA SER A 44 7.33 -5.79 -11.64
C SER A 44 7.35 -7.16 -12.34
N LEU A 45 7.82 -8.21 -11.66
CA LEU A 45 7.77 -9.59 -12.16
C LEU A 45 6.35 -10.11 -12.32
N VAL A 46 5.46 -9.86 -11.37
CA VAL A 46 4.04 -10.23 -11.45
C VAL A 46 3.37 -9.51 -12.62
N CYS A 47 3.60 -8.20 -12.78
CA CYS A 47 3.06 -7.44 -13.89
C CYS A 47 3.58 -7.96 -15.25
N ALA A 48 4.88 -8.19 -15.37
CA ALA A 48 5.49 -8.73 -16.60
C ALA A 48 5.01 -10.16 -16.90
N GLY A 49 4.94 -11.02 -15.87
CA GLY A 49 4.48 -12.40 -15.99
C GLY A 49 3.03 -12.48 -16.44
N LEU A 50 2.15 -11.68 -15.84
CA LEU A 50 0.75 -11.62 -16.25
C LEU A 50 0.64 -11.15 -17.70
N LEU A 51 1.34 -10.08 -18.10
CA LEU A 51 1.35 -9.61 -19.49
C LEU A 51 1.86 -10.66 -20.48
N LEU A 52 2.85 -11.47 -20.11
CA LEU A 52 3.39 -12.52 -20.97
C LEU A 52 2.45 -13.72 -21.12
N VAL A 53 1.75 -14.09 -20.05
CA VAL A 53 0.79 -15.21 -20.03
C VAL A 53 -0.52 -14.84 -20.72
N SER A 54 -0.98 -13.60 -20.53
CA SER A 54 -2.28 -13.15 -21.04
C SER A 54 -2.23 -12.61 -22.47
N SER A 55 -1.03 -12.29 -22.98
CA SER A 55 -0.85 -11.79 -24.34
C SER A 55 -0.83 -12.93 -25.36
N LEU A 56 -1.98 -13.17 -25.98
CA LEU A 56 -2.13 -14.11 -27.11
C LEU A 56 -1.49 -13.58 -28.40
N TYR A 57 -1.36 -12.26 -28.55
CA TYR A 57 -0.76 -11.62 -29.73
C TYR A 57 0.27 -10.57 -29.33
N ARG A 58 1.49 -10.70 -29.87
CA ARG A 58 2.65 -9.87 -29.51
C ARG A 58 3.02 -8.93 -30.66
N PRO A 59 2.49 -7.70 -30.71
CA PRO A 59 2.85 -6.72 -31.73
C PRO A 59 4.31 -6.25 -31.57
N ALA A 60 4.87 -5.60 -32.60
CA ALA A 60 6.27 -5.14 -32.62
C ALA A 60 6.67 -4.24 -31.44
N ARG A 61 5.71 -3.53 -30.82
CA ARG A 61 5.93 -2.66 -29.65
C ARG A 61 5.57 -3.31 -28.31
N PHE A 62 5.31 -4.61 -28.28
CA PHE A 62 4.90 -5.33 -27.07
C PHE A 62 5.96 -5.30 -25.97
N PHE A 63 7.20 -5.67 -26.29
CA PHE A 63 8.31 -5.68 -25.33
C PHE A 63 8.61 -4.31 -24.71
N PRO A 64 8.74 -3.21 -25.48
CA PRO A 64 8.96 -1.89 -24.88
C PRO A 64 7.76 -1.43 -24.03
N PHE A 65 6.52 -1.76 -24.44
CA PHE A 65 5.33 -1.47 -23.64
C PHE A 65 5.33 -2.23 -22.31
N MET A 66 5.62 -3.54 -22.34
CA MET A 66 5.72 -4.38 -21.15
C MET A 66 6.82 -3.89 -20.20
N ALA A 67 7.98 -3.52 -20.74
CA ALA A 67 9.09 -2.95 -19.97
C ALA A 67 8.70 -1.62 -19.30
N ALA A 68 8.01 -0.74 -20.02
CA ALA A 68 7.53 0.52 -19.45
C ALA A 68 6.52 0.28 -18.32
N LEU A 69 5.61 -0.67 -18.49
CA LEU A 69 4.58 -0.98 -17.50
C LEU A 69 5.15 -1.66 -16.25
N SER A 70 6.09 -2.58 -16.41
CA SER A 70 6.78 -3.22 -15.29
C SER A 70 7.67 -2.25 -14.52
N LEU A 71 8.34 -1.33 -15.22
CA LEU A 71 9.09 -0.24 -14.59
C LEU A 71 8.16 0.70 -13.82
N LEU A 72 7.00 1.04 -14.38
CA LEU A 72 6.01 1.86 -13.69
C LEU A 72 5.49 1.16 -12.43
N ALA A 73 5.18 -0.14 -12.51
CA ALA A 73 4.78 -0.94 -11.36
C ALA A 73 5.87 -0.98 -10.28
N PHE A 74 7.14 -1.10 -10.68
CA PHE A 74 8.29 -1.05 -9.76
C PHE A 74 8.36 0.30 -9.04
N CYS A 75 8.35 1.41 -9.78
CA CYS A 75 8.47 2.76 -9.21
C CYS A 75 7.34 3.07 -8.24
N ILE A 76 6.09 2.77 -8.60
CA ILE A 76 4.93 3.04 -7.74
C ILE A 76 4.98 2.14 -6.48
N SER A 77 5.30 0.85 -6.64
CA SER A 77 5.40 -0.07 -5.50
C SER A 77 6.56 0.29 -4.57
N LEU A 78 7.70 0.74 -5.11
CA LEU A 78 8.82 1.20 -4.31
C LEU A 78 8.46 2.46 -3.53
N ALA A 79 7.86 3.45 -4.20
CA ALA A 79 7.41 4.68 -3.54
C ALA A 79 6.38 4.38 -2.44
N ALA A 80 5.41 3.50 -2.72
CA ALA A 80 4.42 3.06 -1.74
C ALA A 80 5.07 2.32 -0.56
N GLY A 81 5.97 1.37 -0.84
CA GLY A 81 6.67 0.60 0.20
C GLY A 81 7.57 1.47 1.08
N LEU A 82 8.29 2.45 0.50
CA LEU A 82 9.08 3.42 1.25
C LEU A 82 8.20 4.30 2.15
N ARG A 83 7.03 4.75 1.64
CA ARG A 83 6.05 5.51 2.42
C ARG A 83 5.41 4.68 3.53
N MET A 84 5.18 3.39 3.30
CA MET A 84 4.64 2.48 4.33
C MET A 84 5.68 2.25 5.43
N ASN A 85 6.94 2.00 5.06
CA ASN A 85 8.01 1.70 6.01
C ASN A 85 8.54 2.94 6.76
N SER A 86 8.36 4.16 6.23
CA SER A 86 8.75 5.38 6.95
C SER A 86 7.98 5.60 8.25
N PHE A 87 6.86 4.89 8.46
CA PHE A 87 6.03 4.98 9.65
C PHE A 87 6.08 3.74 10.55
N SER A 88 7.14 2.92 10.47
CA SER A 88 7.30 1.80 11.41
C SER A 88 8.03 2.29 12.67
N PRO A 89 7.35 2.56 13.79
CA PRO A 89 8.04 2.75 15.05
C PRO A 89 8.78 1.45 15.41
N VAL A 90 9.94 1.57 16.05
CA VAL A 90 10.66 0.41 16.58
C VAL A 90 9.78 -0.29 17.61
N ASP A 91 9.45 -1.55 17.35
CA ASP A 91 8.55 -2.35 18.18
C ASP A 91 8.94 -2.30 19.66
N GLY A 92 7.97 -1.99 20.52
CA GLY A 92 8.15 -2.01 21.98
C GLY A 92 8.91 -0.81 22.55
N SER A 93 9.37 0.14 21.72
CA SER A 93 9.99 1.36 22.22
C SER A 93 8.97 2.19 23.04
N PRO A 94 9.38 2.73 24.20
CA PRO A 94 8.55 3.66 24.95
C PRO A 94 8.38 4.94 24.13
N VAL A 95 7.14 5.28 23.83
CA VAL A 95 6.78 6.54 23.15
C VAL A 95 6.17 7.45 24.20
N ILE A 96 6.71 8.64 24.33
CA ILE A 96 6.14 9.75 25.10
C ILE A 96 6.15 10.94 24.15
N ASP A 97 4.96 11.32 23.67
CA ASP A 97 4.81 12.43 22.73
C ASP A 97 3.47 13.15 22.97
N GLY A 98 3.30 14.30 22.36
CA GLY A 98 2.05 15.07 22.37
C GLY A 98 1.79 15.70 21.02
N GLY A 99 0.52 15.80 20.66
CA GLY A 99 0.11 16.24 19.34
C GLY A 99 -1.37 16.55 19.24
N GLU A 100 -1.77 16.95 18.05
CA GLU A 100 -3.17 17.24 17.73
C GLU A 100 -3.88 15.99 17.25
N VAL A 101 -5.12 15.78 17.69
CA VAL A 101 -5.99 14.71 17.20
C VAL A 101 -6.50 15.10 15.82
N VAL A 102 -5.98 14.45 14.77
CA VAL A 102 -6.37 14.70 13.38
C VAL A 102 -7.65 13.95 13.01
N LEU A 103 -7.88 12.79 13.61
CA LEU A 103 -9.06 11.97 13.32
C LEU A 103 -9.52 11.22 14.57
N GLU A 104 -10.83 11.26 14.83
CA GLU A 104 -11.47 10.41 15.83
C GLU A 104 -12.49 9.50 15.16
N ARG A 105 -12.40 8.20 15.43
CA ARG A 105 -13.37 7.21 14.92
C ARG A 105 -13.75 6.19 15.99
N PRO A 106 -15.03 5.80 16.06
CA PRO A 106 -15.45 4.66 16.87
C PRO A 106 -14.86 3.37 16.30
N TRP A 107 -14.36 2.49 17.17
CA TRP A 107 -13.78 1.19 16.81
C TRP A 107 -14.29 0.11 17.77
N GLY A 108 -15.48 -0.43 17.47
CA GLY A 108 -16.19 -1.36 18.35
C GLY A 108 -16.54 -0.69 19.68
N TYR A 109 -16.15 -1.31 20.81
CA TYR A 109 -16.35 -0.75 22.15
C TYR A 109 -15.29 0.29 22.57
N ARG A 110 -14.34 0.61 21.68
CA ARG A 110 -13.25 1.57 21.90
C ARG A 110 -13.34 2.71 20.88
N ARG A 111 -12.47 3.71 21.05
CA ARG A 111 -12.27 4.78 20.06
C ARG A 111 -10.83 4.77 19.58
N ALA A 112 -10.66 5.05 18.29
CA ALA A 112 -9.38 5.16 17.63
C ALA A 112 -9.10 6.65 17.38
N LEU A 113 -7.96 7.12 17.87
CA LEU A 113 -7.49 8.49 17.68
C LEU A 113 -6.26 8.44 16.78
N VAL A 114 -6.26 9.21 15.72
CA VAL A 114 -5.06 9.48 14.94
C VAL A 114 -4.49 10.80 15.44
N VAL A 115 -3.31 10.75 16.05
CA VAL A 115 -2.63 11.92 16.62
C VAL A 115 -1.41 12.25 15.78
N GLU A 116 -1.31 13.50 15.34
CA GLU A 116 -0.10 14.03 14.70
C GLU A 116 0.77 14.65 15.78
N GLY A 117 1.73 13.86 16.26
CA GLY A 117 2.71 14.23 17.26
C GLY A 117 3.98 14.80 16.63
N ARG A 118 4.90 15.26 17.48
CA ARG A 118 6.18 15.84 17.03
C ARG A 118 7.09 14.79 16.39
N SER A 119 7.03 13.55 16.88
CA SER A 119 7.84 12.44 16.35
C SER A 119 7.15 11.66 15.22
N GLY A 120 5.91 12.01 14.87
CA GLY A 120 5.21 11.44 13.74
C GLY A 120 3.72 11.23 14.01
N ARG A 121 3.10 10.40 13.17
CA ARG A 121 1.67 10.11 13.23
C ARG A 121 1.41 8.80 13.97
N TYR A 122 0.55 8.85 14.98
CA TYR A 122 0.26 7.71 15.86
C TYR A 122 -1.22 7.34 15.83
N LEU A 123 -1.50 6.04 15.83
CA LEU A 123 -2.84 5.50 16.01
C LEU A 123 -3.00 4.97 17.44
N ILE A 124 -3.83 5.65 18.23
CA ILE A 124 -4.02 5.38 19.66
C ILE A 124 -5.40 4.80 19.88
N ARG A 125 -5.46 3.64 20.54
CA ARG A 125 -6.72 2.98 20.91
C ARG A 125 -7.10 3.34 22.35
N VAL A 126 -8.10 4.19 22.53
CA VAL A 126 -8.56 4.67 23.84
C VAL A 126 -9.91 4.08 24.24
N ARG A 127 -10.19 4.07 25.54
CA ARG A 127 -11.52 3.75 26.08
C ARG A 127 -12.48 4.91 25.80
N PRO A 128 -13.79 4.66 25.63
CA PRO A 128 -14.74 5.68 25.19
C PRO A 128 -14.85 6.89 26.11
N TYR A 129 -14.59 6.73 27.41
CA TYR A 129 -14.61 7.82 28.39
C TYR A 129 -13.32 8.68 28.41
N ARG A 130 -12.28 8.29 27.66
CA ARG A 130 -11.05 9.09 27.45
C ARG A 130 -10.93 9.57 26.00
N ALA A 131 -12.06 9.66 25.29
CA ALA A 131 -12.09 10.18 23.93
C ALA A 131 -11.70 11.66 23.93
N ALA A 132 -10.89 12.04 22.94
CA ALA A 132 -10.63 13.43 22.58
C ALA A 132 -11.29 13.69 21.21
N ARG A 133 -11.62 14.95 20.91
CA ARG A 133 -12.22 15.35 19.64
C ARG A 133 -11.14 15.70 18.63
N GLU A 134 -11.52 15.72 17.35
CA GLU A 134 -10.67 16.26 16.29
C GLU A 134 -10.32 17.72 16.61
N GLY A 135 -9.03 18.08 16.49
CA GLY A 135 -8.47 19.38 16.88
C GLY A 135 -7.97 19.48 18.32
N ASP A 136 -8.24 18.50 19.19
CA ASP A 136 -7.77 18.54 20.57
C ASP A 136 -6.27 18.25 20.66
N LEU A 137 -5.57 18.98 21.53
CA LEU A 137 -4.18 18.68 21.89
C LEU A 137 -4.15 17.62 22.99
N VAL A 138 -3.45 16.51 22.72
CA VAL A 138 -3.34 15.38 23.64
C VAL A 138 -1.89 14.99 23.86
N SER A 139 -1.56 14.71 25.13
CA SER A 139 -0.29 14.06 25.50
C SER A 139 -0.55 12.58 25.74
N PHE A 140 0.33 11.72 25.22
CA PHE A 140 0.21 10.27 25.38
C PHE A 140 1.55 9.63 25.71
N SER A 141 1.48 8.54 26.47
CA SER A 141 2.62 7.68 26.75
C SER A 141 2.22 6.22 26.61
N GLY A 142 3.13 5.40 26.09
CA GLY A 142 2.86 3.99 25.88
C GLY A 142 4.01 3.27 25.19
N ARG A 143 3.73 2.07 24.69
CA ARG A 143 4.64 1.35 23.82
C ARG A 143 4.08 1.37 22.41
N ALA A 144 4.93 1.63 21.43
CA ALA A 144 4.57 1.40 20.04
C ALA A 144 4.43 -0.11 19.81
N VAL A 145 3.28 -0.52 19.30
CA VAL A 145 2.99 -1.90 18.93
C VAL A 145 2.52 -1.87 17.47
N PRO A 146 2.98 -2.80 16.63
CA PRO A 146 2.49 -2.89 15.27
C PRO A 146 0.98 -3.12 15.29
N PHE A 147 0.29 -2.52 14.34
CA PHE A 147 -1.15 -2.70 14.22
C PHE A 147 -1.42 -4.17 13.82
N PRO A 148 -2.16 -4.94 14.63
CA PRO A 148 -2.44 -6.35 14.32
C PRO A 148 -3.36 -6.53 13.12
#